data_AF-A0A0N0E0X6-F1
#
_entry.id   AF-A0A0N0E0X6-F1
#
_cell.length_a   1.000
_cell.length_b   1.000
_cell.length_c   1.000
_cell.angle_alpha   90.00
_cell.angle_beta   90.00
_cell.angle_gamma   90.00
#
_symmetry.space_group_name_H-M   'P 1'
#
loop_
_entity.id
_entity.type
_entity.pdbx_description
1 polymer ?
#
loop_
_entity_poly.entity_id
_entity_poly.type
_entity_poly.pdbx_seq_one_letter_code
_entity_poly.pdbx_strand_id
1 'polypeptide(L)'
;STLAEPTNTAAPQPVTPSDGRQPDFQKARALREHNLAQMAEIELRKVKGELVEAAAIKLAAYSNGRLLRDQLLGLATRLAPELSAITDPWQIEKHLTAAIRQTLEDAERLSTADLEHTLNPS
;
A
#
# COMPACT_ATOMS: atom_id res chain seq x y z
N SER A 1 -20.38 84.45 -18.82
CA SER A 1 -19.12 83.79 -18.44
C SER A 1 -19.45 82.39 -17.94
N THR A 2 -19.50 81.37 -18.79
CA THR A 2 -18.39 80.48 -19.16
C THR A 2 -17.59 79.96 -17.95
N LEU A 3 -17.75 78.68 -17.61
CA LEU A 3 -16.66 77.72 -17.70
C LEU A 3 -17.22 76.28 -17.64
N ALA A 4 -16.86 75.48 -18.63
CA ALA A 4 -17.25 74.10 -18.84
C ALA A 4 -16.61 73.15 -17.80
N GLU A 5 -17.35 72.14 -17.37
CA GLU A 5 -16.79 70.95 -16.72
C GLU A 5 -15.95 70.17 -17.75
N PRO A 6 -14.67 69.87 -17.50
CA PRO A 6 -13.97 68.91 -18.30
C PRO A 6 -14.48 67.52 -17.92
N THR A 7 -15.34 66.96 -18.77
CA THR A 7 -15.58 65.52 -18.82
C THR A 7 -14.23 64.84 -19.09
N ASN A 8 -13.58 64.35 -18.04
CA ASN A 8 -12.40 63.52 -18.18
C ASN A 8 -12.85 62.12 -18.59
N THR A 9 -13.20 61.96 -19.87
CA THR A 9 -13.20 60.66 -20.54
C THR A 9 -11.74 60.23 -20.66
N ALA A 10 -11.18 59.70 -19.58
CA ALA A 10 -9.93 58.96 -19.65
C ALA A 10 -10.23 57.65 -20.39
N ALA A 11 -9.68 57.50 -21.59
CA ALA A 11 -9.63 56.24 -22.31
C ALA A 11 -9.06 55.13 -21.39
N PRO A 12 -9.51 53.87 -21.51
CA PRO A 12 -8.87 52.77 -20.79
C PRO A 12 -7.40 52.77 -21.18
N GLN A 13 -6.53 52.96 -20.18
CA GLN A 13 -5.09 52.92 -20.42
C GLN A 13 -4.75 51.55 -21.04
N PRO A 14 -3.95 51.51 -22.11
CA PRO A 14 -3.49 50.25 -22.66
C PRO A 14 -2.73 49.52 -21.55
N VAL A 15 -3.21 48.33 -21.20
CA VAL A 15 -2.46 47.41 -20.34
C VAL A 15 -1.15 47.09 -21.07
N THR A 16 -0.09 47.83 -20.74
CA THR A 16 1.26 47.45 -21.15
C THR A 16 1.50 46.06 -20.56
N PRO A 17 1.74 45.02 -21.38
CA PRO A 17 2.07 43.71 -20.84
C PRO A 17 3.37 43.89 -20.06
N SER A 18 3.29 43.73 -18.74
CA SER A 18 4.48 43.74 -17.89
C SER A 18 5.40 42.61 -18.35
N ASP A 19 6.61 42.95 -18.78
CA ASP A 19 7.74 42.06 -19.08
C ASP A 19 8.24 41.33 -17.81
N GLY A 20 7.36 40.54 -17.17
CA GLY A 20 7.62 39.92 -15.89
C GLY A 20 6.89 38.59 -15.65
N ARG A 21 6.15 38.07 -16.63
CA ARG A 21 5.36 36.82 -16.48
C ARG A 21 6.12 35.53 -16.83
N GLN A 22 7.39 35.65 -17.23
CA GLN A 22 8.25 34.51 -17.60
C GLN A 22 8.81 33.69 -16.42
N PRO A 23 9.12 34.25 -15.22
CA PRO A 23 9.67 33.48 -14.11
C PRO A 23 8.67 32.46 -13.55
N ASP A 24 7.39 32.81 -13.46
CA ASP A 24 6.37 31.93 -12.87
C ASP A 24 6.02 30.77 -13.77
N PHE A 25 6.00 30.99 -15.10
CA PHE A 25 5.81 29.90 -16.05
C PHE A 25 6.99 28.92 -16.05
N GLN A 26 8.23 29.42 -16.02
CA GLN A 26 9.42 28.57 -15.95
C GLN A 26 9.48 27.78 -14.64
N LYS A 27 9.16 28.41 -13.50
CA LYS A 27 9.06 27.74 -12.20
C LYS A 27 7.96 26.67 -12.19
N ALA A 28 6.76 26.98 -12.70
CA ALA A 28 5.67 26.03 -12.80
C ALA A 28 6.01 24.85 -13.73
N ARG A 29 6.71 25.12 -14.83
CA ARG A 29 7.22 24.09 -15.74
C ARG A 29 8.26 23.20 -15.08
N ALA A 30 9.26 23.79 -14.43
CA ALA A 30 10.30 23.05 -13.70
C ALA A 30 9.71 22.18 -12.59
N LEU A 31 8.73 22.69 -11.83
CA LEU A 31 8.01 21.92 -10.82
C LEU A 31 7.26 20.74 -11.44
N ARG A 32 6.56 20.96 -12.57
CA ARG A 32 5.86 19.88 -13.28
C ARG A 32 6.83 18.80 -13.75
N GLU A 33 7.93 19.20 -14.42
CA GLU A 33 8.94 18.26 -14.93
C GLU A 33 9.60 17.48 -13.78
N HIS A 34 9.87 18.13 -12.65
CA HIS A 34 10.38 17.48 -11.45
C HIS A 34 9.41 16.42 -10.88
N ASN A 35 8.13 16.77 -10.72
CA ASN A 35 7.13 15.82 -10.24
C ASN A 35 6.93 14.65 -11.21
N LEU A 36 6.94 14.91 -12.53
CA LEU A 36 6.88 13.86 -13.54
C LEU A 36 8.08 12.91 -13.45
N ALA A 37 9.29 13.44 -13.24
CA ALA A 37 10.47 12.61 -13.03
C ALA A 37 10.35 11.75 -11.77
N GLN A 38 9.86 12.30 -10.65
CA GLN A 38 9.61 11.53 -9.42
C GLN A 38 8.57 10.43 -9.61
N MET A 39 7.48 10.73 -10.32
CA MET A 39 6.46 9.72 -10.65
C MET A 39 7.06 8.60 -11.51
N ALA A 40 7.84 8.95 -12.53
CA ALA A 40 8.49 7.96 -13.40
C ALA A 40 9.49 7.09 -12.62
N GLU A 41 10.22 7.66 -11.67
CA GLU A 41 11.11 6.90 -10.78
C GLU A 41 10.35 5.90 -9.92
N ILE A 42 9.24 6.33 -9.29
CA ILE A 42 8.38 5.44 -8.50
C ILE A 42 7.84 4.30 -9.36
N GLU A 43 7.34 4.59 -10.55
CA GLU A 43 6.81 3.56 -11.47
C GLU A 43 7.92 2.59 -11.92
N LEU A 44 9.12 3.09 -12.23
CA LEU A 44 10.25 2.23 -12.56
C LEU A 44 10.58 1.28 -11.41
N ARG A 45 10.59 1.78 -10.17
CA ARG A 45 10.87 0.98 -8.98
C ARG A 45 9.77 -0.05 -8.69
N LYS A 46 8.50 0.26 -8.96
CA LYS A 46 7.40 -0.72 -8.91
C LYS A 46 7.60 -1.83 -9.93
N VAL A 47 7.89 -1.49 -11.20
CA VAL A 47 8.12 -2.49 -12.27
C VAL A 47 9.34 -3.38 -11.97
N LYS A 48 10.36 -2.82 -11.31
CA LYS A 48 11.52 -3.60 -10.82
C LYS A 48 11.23 -4.49 -9.61
N GLY A 49 10.04 -4.39 -9.01
CA GLY A 49 9.67 -5.13 -7.80
C GLY A 49 10.28 -4.57 -6.50
N GLU A 50 10.82 -3.35 -6.52
CA GLU A 50 11.39 -2.70 -5.33
C GLU A 50 10.32 -2.03 -4.44
N LEU A 51 9.15 -1.71 -5.01
CA LEU A 51 8.04 -1.05 -4.33
C LEU A 51 6.75 -1.84 -4.54
N VAL A 52 5.99 -2.00 -3.45
CA VAL A 52 4.69 -2.66 -3.43
C VAL A 52 3.65 -1.80 -2.72
N GLU A 53 2.38 -2.04 -2.98
CA GLU A 53 1.31 -1.33 -2.30
C GLU A 53 1.21 -1.76 -0.83
N ALA A 54 1.45 -0.81 0.09
CA ALA A 54 1.43 -1.10 1.52
C ALA A 54 0.07 -1.59 2.03
N ALA A 55 -1.04 -1.16 1.41
CA ALA A 55 -2.38 -1.61 1.77
C ALA A 55 -2.57 -3.10 1.47
N ALA A 56 -2.12 -3.56 0.30
CA ALA A 56 -2.18 -4.96 -0.10
C ALA A 56 -1.38 -5.86 0.86
N ILE A 57 -0.15 -5.47 1.21
CA ILE A 57 0.68 -6.23 2.17
C ILE A 57 0.04 -6.29 3.55
N LYS A 58 -0.52 -5.19 4.05
CA LYS A 58 -1.21 -5.17 5.35
C LYS A 58 -2.43 -6.10 5.36
N LEU A 59 -3.20 -6.12 4.28
CA LEU A 59 -4.35 -6.99 4.15
C LEU A 59 -3.91 -8.47 4.12
N ALA A 60 -2.92 -8.81 3.29
CA ALA A 60 -2.38 -10.17 3.21
C ALA A 60 -1.84 -10.64 4.57
N ALA A 61 -1.05 -9.81 5.26
CA ALA A 61 -0.53 -10.13 6.58
C ALA A 61 -1.64 -10.38 7.62
N TYR A 62 -2.70 -9.55 7.59
CA TYR A 62 -3.85 -9.72 8.48
C TYR A 62 -4.61 -11.03 8.19
N SER A 63 -4.89 -11.30 6.91
CA SER A 63 -5.56 -12.53 6.46
C SER A 63 -4.76 -13.77 6.82
N ASN A 64 -3.44 -13.77 6.59
CA ASN A 64 -2.56 -14.90 6.94
C ASN A 64 -2.49 -15.12 8.44
N GLY A 65 -2.40 -14.05 9.24
CA GLY A 65 -2.45 -14.15 10.71
C GLY A 65 -3.77 -14.72 11.22
N ARG A 66 -4.88 -14.32 10.61
CA ARG A 66 -6.20 -14.89 10.92
C ARG A 66 -6.29 -16.37 10.55
N LEU A 67 -5.84 -16.75 9.36
CA LEU A 67 -5.81 -18.13 8.91
C LEU A 67 -5.02 -19.02 9.88
N LEU A 68 -3.80 -18.60 10.24
CA LEU A 68 -2.96 -19.30 11.20
C LEU A 68 -3.67 -19.49 12.55
N ARG A 69 -4.28 -18.43 13.08
CA ARG A 69 -5.03 -18.49 14.33
C ARG A 69 -6.18 -19.49 14.23
N ASP A 70 -6.95 -19.43 13.16
CA ASP A 70 -8.12 -20.30 12.97
C ASP A 70 -7.68 -21.77 12.83
N GLN A 71 -6.55 -22.06 12.16
CA GLN A 71 -5.94 -23.40 12.10
C GLN A 71 -5.47 -23.91 13.47
N LEU A 72 -4.76 -23.07 14.24
CA LEU A 72 -4.27 -23.46 15.57
C LEU A 72 -5.41 -23.71 16.55
N LEU A 73 -6.47 -22.89 16.54
CA LEU A 73 -7.64 -23.13 17.39
C LEU A 73 -8.42 -24.38 16.95
N GLY A 74 -8.46 -24.65 15.64
CA GLY A 74 -9.04 -25.88 15.10
C GLY A 74 -8.30 -27.16 15.52
N LEU A 75 -7.00 -27.07 15.85
CA LEU A 75 -6.24 -28.23 16.34
C LEU A 75 -6.80 -28.82 17.62
N ALA A 76 -7.23 -27.99 18.57
CA ALA A 76 -7.72 -28.48 19.85
C ALA A 76 -8.94 -29.39 19.66
N THR A 77 -9.89 -28.99 18.82
CA THR A 77 -11.08 -29.78 18.50
C THR A 77 -10.73 -31.07 17.77
N ARG A 78 -9.76 -31.01 16.83
CA ARG A 78 -9.32 -32.18 16.06
C ARG A 78 -8.57 -33.21 16.92
N LEU A 79 -7.68 -32.74 17.79
CA LEU A 79 -6.81 -33.60 18.60
C LEU A 79 -7.52 -34.15 19.85
N ALA A 80 -8.56 -33.49 20.36
CA ALA A 80 -9.28 -33.94 21.56
C ALA A 80 -9.65 -35.44 21.56
N PRO A 81 -10.31 -36.01 20.53
CA PRO A 81 -10.62 -37.43 20.51
C PRO A 81 -9.37 -38.32 20.43
N GLU A 82 -8.36 -37.94 19.65
CA GLU A 82 -7.11 -38.70 19.50
C GLU A 82 -6.35 -38.76 20.83
N LEU A 83 -6.20 -37.62 21.50
CA LEU A 83 -5.50 -37.51 22.78
C LEU A 83 -6.25 -38.19 23.92
N SER A 84 -7.59 -38.24 23.87
CA SER A 84 -8.40 -38.93 24.90
C SER A 84 -8.12 -40.43 24.99
N ALA A 85 -7.62 -41.04 23.91
CA ALA A 85 -7.27 -42.45 23.86
C ALA A 85 -5.82 -42.74 24.33
N ILE A 86 -5.00 -41.72 24.53
CA ILE A 86 -3.59 -41.85 24.91
C ILE A 86 -3.44 -41.68 26.42
N THR A 87 -2.78 -42.63 27.08
CA THR A 87 -2.55 -42.58 28.54
C THR A 87 -1.12 -42.18 28.91
N ASP A 88 -0.15 -42.42 28.04
CA ASP A 88 1.26 -42.07 28.27
C ASP A 88 1.51 -40.58 27.98
N PRO A 89 1.93 -39.79 28.99
CA PRO A 89 2.23 -38.36 28.82
C PRO A 89 3.26 -38.08 27.71
N TRP A 90 4.26 -38.94 27.54
CA TRP A 90 5.26 -38.75 26.49
C TRP A 90 4.67 -38.91 25.08
N GLN A 91 3.77 -39.88 24.89
CA GLN A 91 3.04 -40.02 23.63
C GLN A 91 2.14 -38.81 23.36
N ILE A 92 1.47 -38.26 24.38
CA ILE A 92 0.66 -37.04 24.25
C ILE A 92 1.52 -35.87 23.77
N GLU A 93 2.65 -35.61 24.42
CA GLU A 93 3.55 -34.51 24.06
C GLU A 93 4.10 -34.68 22.64
N LYS A 94 4.51 -35.89 22.28
CA LYS A 94 4.99 -36.22 20.93
C LYS A 94 3.91 -35.95 19.88
N HIS A 95 2.66 -36.37 20.13
CA HIS A 95 1.56 -36.16 19.19
C HIS A 95 1.19 -34.69 19.05
N LEU A 96 1.10 -33.96 20.16
CA LEU A 96 0.85 -32.51 20.17
C LEU A 96 1.93 -31.77 19.38
N THR A 97 3.21 -32.03 19.68
CA THR A 97 4.34 -31.38 19.01
C THR A 97 4.34 -31.65 17.51
N ALA A 98 4.07 -32.89 17.10
CA ALA A 98 3.97 -33.25 15.69
C ALA A 98 2.83 -32.53 14.99
N ALA A 99 1.65 -32.47 15.60
CA ALA A 99 0.48 -31.81 15.03
C ALA A 99 0.66 -30.28 14.90
N ILE A 100 1.27 -29.64 15.90
CA ILE A 100 1.58 -28.21 15.86
C ILE A 100 2.58 -27.93 14.74
N ARG A 101 3.67 -28.70 14.66
CA ARG A 101 4.68 -28.56 13.60
C ARG A 101 4.04 -28.66 12.21
N GLN A 102 3.27 -29.71 11.96
CA GLN A 102 2.59 -29.91 10.68
C GLN A 102 1.70 -28.72 10.32
N THR A 103 0.96 -28.20 11.29
CA THR A 103 0.05 -27.07 11.07
C THR A 103 0.79 -25.79 10.75
N LEU A 104 1.92 -25.53 11.40
CA LEU A 104 2.77 -24.39 11.08
C LEU A 104 3.38 -24.51 9.68
N GLU A 105 3.82 -25.70 9.28
CA GLU A 105 4.34 -25.97 7.93
C GLU A 105 3.26 -25.83 6.84
N ASP A 106 2.02 -26.21 7.14
CA ASP A 106 0.89 -26.02 6.23
C ASP A 106 0.50 -24.54 6.14
N ALA A 107 0.47 -23.82 7.26
CA ALA A 107 0.22 -22.39 7.32
C ALA A 107 1.29 -21.58 6.55
N GLU A 108 2.57 -21.95 6.70
CA GLU A 108 3.69 -21.35 5.97
C GLU A 108 3.51 -21.50 4.45
N ARG A 109 3.21 -22.71 3.99
CA ARG A 109 2.99 -23.00 2.57
C ARG A 109 1.83 -22.18 1.99
N LEU A 110 0.69 -22.13 2.69
CA LEU A 110 -0.47 -21.34 2.30
C LEU A 110 -0.17 -19.84 2.29
N SER A 111 0.47 -19.32 3.34
CA SER A 111 0.84 -17.92 3.47
C SER A 111 1.83 -17.48 2.39
N THR A 112 2.75 -18.36 1.98
CA THR A 112 3.74 -18.07 0.93
C THR A 112 3.06 -17.96 -0.43
N ALA A 113 2.18 -18.90 -0.78
CA ALA A 113 1.42 -18.86 -2.02
C ALA A 113 0.51 -17.61 -2.10
N ASP A 114 -0.15 -17.24 -1.00
CA ASP A 114 -1.02 -16.06 -0.95
C ASP A 114 -0.21 -14.75 -1.07
N LEU A 115 0.97 -14.71 -0.45
CA LEU A 115 1.88 -13.59 -0.58
C LEU A 115 2.42 -13.45 -2.01
N GLU A 116 2.84 -14.55 -2.64
CA GLU A 116 3.29 -14.57 -4.05
C GLU A 116 2.18 -14.04 -4.98
N HIS A 117 0.94 -14.46 -4.77
CA HIS A 117 -0.20 -13.96 -5.53
C HIS A 117 -0.46 -12.46 -5.30
N THR A 118 -0.33 -11.99 -4.05
CA THR A 118 -0.49 -10.57 -3.69
C THR A 118 0.60 -9.70 -4.32
N LEU A 119 1.82 -10.24 -4.44
CA LEU A 119 2.97 -9.53 -5.03
C LEU A 119 2.92 -9.50 -6.56
N ASN A 120 2.35 -10.53 -7.19
CA ASN A 120 2.20 -10.66 -8.64
C ASN A 120 0.73 -10.88 -9.03
N PRO A 121 -0.16 -9.87 -8.86
CA PRO A 121 -1.52 -9.96 -9.37
C PRO A 121 -1.47 -10.03 -10.90
N SER A 122 -1.95 -11.15 -11.46
CA SER A 122 -2.04 -11.37 -12.91
C SER A 122 -3.00 -10.39 -13.59
#